data_AF-A0AAD9ZQB0-F1
#
_entry.id   AF-A0AAD9ZQB0-F1
#
_cell.length_a   1.000
_cell.length_b   1.000
_cell.length_c   1.000
_cell.angle_alpha   90.00
_cell.angle_beta   90.00
_cell.angle_gamma   90.00
#
_symmetry.space_group_name_H-M   'P 1'
#
loop_
_entity.id
_entity.type
_entity.pdbx_description
1 polymer ?
#
loop_
_entity_poly.entity_id
_entity_poly.type
_entity_poly.pdbx_seq_one_letter_code
_entity_poly.pdbx_strand_id
1 'polypeptide(L)'
;MALARIARSGLRRSVGGNGSFSHEKGMFSEEVWTHKFSLLHHENAAAHGNQSYLSSIKTLNYMSIWSRGIRTTPHQQFPNAARVLEESESEYEEPRYAGLEATKPGEKPRVVVIGTGWGACRFLKGLDTKIYDVVCISPRNHMVFTPLLASTCVGTLEFRSVAEPVSRIQSSLATDPNSYFYLASCIGIDTNKHEVYCETVSNGGLPQEPHQFKVAYDKLVIAAGAEPLTFGIKGVNENAFFLREVYHAQEIRKKLLLNLMLSQNPGISEEEKKRLVHCVVIGGGPTGVEFSGELSDFIMRDVQDQYTQVKDYIKVTLIEANEILSSFDIGLRQYATKHLNKCGVSLMRGVVKEVHPKKIVLNDGTVVPYGLLVWSTGVGPSQFVKSLHLPKSPGGRIGVDEWLRVPSVEDVFAVGDCAGFLEQTRRPVLPALAQVAERQGKYLVGLFNKKIGKPIGGKALNMKDISLGDPFVYKHLGSMASVGRYKALVDLRQSKDAKGISLAGFLSWLIWRSAYLTRVVSWRNRFYVAVNWATTLVFGRDNSRIG
;
A
#
# COMPACT_ATOMS: atom_id res chain seq x y z
N MET A 1 38.26 -8.40 -23.00
CA MET A 1 38.25 -9.86 -22.84
C MET A 1 37.05 -10.42 -23.57
N ALA A 2 37.33 -11.25 -24.56
CA ALA A 2 36.41 -11.72 -25.58
C ALA A 2 35.54 -12.87 -25.09
N LEU A 3 34.24 -12.82 -25.41
CA LEU A 3 33.35 -13.94 -25.76
C LEU A 3 31.90 -13.41 -25.78
N ALA A 4 31.40 -13.08 -26.97
CA ALA A 4 29.97 -13.10 -27.35
C ALA A 4 29.78 -12.43 -28.72
N ARG A 5 30.26 -13.09 -29.78
CA ARG A 5 29.78 -12.88 -31.16
C ARG A 5 29.83 -14.23 -31.83
N ILE A 6 28.67 -14.83 -32.08
CA ILE A 6 28.32 -15.73 -33.19
C ILE A 6 26.90 -16.21 -32.88
N ALA A 7 25.95 -15.79 -33.72
CA ALA A 7 24.78 -16.55 -34.18
C ALA A 7 23.73 -15.56 -34.71
N ARG A 8 23.87 -15.17 -35.98
CA ARG A 8 22.77 -14.80 -36.89
C ARG A 8 23.33 -14.41 -38.27
N SER A 9 23.34 -15.36 -39.21
CA SER A 9 23.13 -15.13 -40.65
C SER A 9 23.29 -16.44 -41.46
N GLY A 10 22.46 -16.61 -42.50
CA GLY A 10 22.65 -17.57 -43.60
C GLY A 10 21.56 -18.65 -43.70
N LEU A 11 20.36 -18.36 -44.23
CA LEU A 11 19.92 -18.41 -45.64
C LEU A 11 19.63 -19.81 -46.26
N ARG A 12 18.34 -20.04 -46.53
CA ARG A 12 17.67 -20.40 -47.80
C ARG A 12 18.33 -21.38 -48.83
N ARG A 13 17.46 -22.33 -49.23
CA ARG A 13 17.17 -22.93 -50.57
C ARG A 13 17.89 -24.23 -51.01
N SER A 14 17.03 -25.18 -51.44
CA SER A 14 17.07 -26.03 -52.67
C SER A 14 16.91 -27.54 -52.36
N VAL A 15 15.71 -28.14 -52.51
CA VAL A 15 15.11 -28.84 -53.69
C VAL A 15 15.58 -30.29 -53.90
N GLY A 16 14.58 -31.21 -53.96
CA GLY A 16 14.58 -32.51 -54.67
C GLY A 16 15.12 -33.70 -53.86
N GLY A 17 14.50 -34.88 -53.81
CA GLY A 17 13.33 -35.48 -54.46
C GLY A 17 13.39 -37.02 -54.29
N ASN A 18 12.22 -37.69 -54.32
CA ASN A 18 11.96 -39.15 -54.45
C ASN A 18 12.54 -40.12 -53.40
N GLY A 19 11.84 -41.16 -52.92
CA GLY A 19 10.50 -41.68 -53.19
C GLY A 19 10.28 -43.03 -52.46
N SER A 20 9.00 -43.45 -52.37
CA SER A 20 8.42 -44.82 -52.23
C SER A 20 8.83 -45.71 -51.04
N PHE A 21 8.01 -46.60 -50.46
CA PHE A 21 6.57 -46.90 -50.36
C PHE A 21 6.53 -48.12 -49.41
N SER A 22 5.65 -48.17 -48.41
CA SER A 22 4.92 -49.40 -48.01
C SER A 22 4.00 -49.16 -46.82
N HIS A 23 2.76 -49.61 -47.02
CA HIS A 23 1.58 -49.62 -46.15
C HIS A 23 1.76 -50.39 -44.84
N GLU A 24 1.07 -49.96 -43.76
CA GLU A 24 0.02 -50.79 -43.13
C GLU A 24 -0.92 -49.98 -42.21
N LYS A 25 -2.15 -50.51 -42.05
CA LYS A 25 -3.37 -49.90 -41.50
C LYS A 25 -3.37 -49.75 -39.97
N GLY A 26 -4.14 -48.78 -39.45
CA GLY A 26 -4.59 -48.76 -38.05
C GLY A 26 -5.51 -47.58 -37.73
N MET A 27 -6.76 -47.89 -37.37
CA MET A 27 -7.91 -47.02 -37.06
C MET A 27 -7.68 -45.78 -36.18
N PHE A 28 -8.43 -44.72 -36.54
CA PHE A 28 -8.71 -43.52 -35.74
C PHE A 28 -9.79 -43.79 -34.67
N SER A 29 -9.62 -43.24 -33.46
CA SER A 29 -10.74 -42.79 -32.63
C SER A 29 -10.41 -41.43 -32.01
N GLU A 30 -11.21 -40.42 -32.37
CA GLU A 30 -11.31 -39.13 -31.69
C GLU A 30 -12.33 -39.25 -30.55
N GLU A 31 -12.00 -38.75 -29.35
CA GLU A 31 -12.99 -38.42 -28.34
C GLU A 31 -12.84 -36.95 -27.94
N VAL A 32 -13.83 -36.15 -28.31
CA VAL A 32 -14.07 -34.78 -27.84
C VAL A 32 -15.25 -34.83 -26.90
N TRP A 33 -15.03 -34.46 -25.63
CA TRP A 33 -16.07 -34.35 -24.62
C TRP A 33 -16.75 -32.97 -24.68
N THR A 34 -18.05 -32.97 -25.04
CA THR A 34 -18.93 -31.81 -24.89
C THR A 34 -19.81 -31.97 -23.64
N HIS A 35 -19.69 -31.06 -22.68
CA HIS A 35 -20.64 -30.96 -21.57
C HIS A 35 -21.86 -30.12 -21.95
N LYS A 36 -23.04 -30.77 -22.00
CA LYS A 36 -24.36 -30.13 -22.02
C LYS A 36 -24.83 -29.87 -20.58
N PHE A 37 -25.30 -28.65 -20.31
CA PHE A 37 -26.07 -28.32 -19.11
C PHE A 37 -27.56 -28.68 -19.34
N SER A 38 -28.14 -29.38 -18.37
CA SER A 38 -29.56 -29.73 -18.29
C SER A 38 -30.27 -28.72 -17.38
N LEU A 39 -31.33 -28.08 -17.89
CA LEU A 39 -32.28 -27.27 -17.12
C LEU A 39 -33.52 -28.11 -16.82
N LEU A 40 -33.93 -28.11 -15.55
CA LEU A 40 -35.16 -28.75 -15.06
C LEU A 40 -36.37 -27.85 -15.32
N HIS A 41 -37.39 -28.45 -15.93
CA HIS A 41 -38.75 -27.95 -16.10
C HIS A 41 -39.51 -27.91 -14.77
N HIS A 42 -40.35 -26.88 -14.59
CA HIS A 42 -41.65 -27.05 -13.95
C HIS A 42 -42.69 -26.24 -14.73
N GLU A 43 -43.68 -26.95 -15.28
CA GLU A 43 -44.86 -26.40 -15.94
C GLU A 43 -45.84 -25.82 -14.91
N ASN A 44 -46.47 -24.69 -15.25
CA ASN A 44 -47.94 -24.66 -15.40
C ASN A 44 -48.39 -23.42 -16.18
N ALA A 45 -49.42 -23.66 -16.99
CA ALA A 45 -49.87 -22.88 -18.12
C ALA A 45 -51.01 -21.89 -17.79
N ALA A 46 -51.40 -21.16 -18.85
CA ALA A 46 -52.59 -20.33 -19.07
C ALA A 46 -52.48 -18.87 -18.58
N ALA A 47 -52.81 -17.83 -19.34
CA ALA A 47 -53.31 -17.69 -20.71
C ALA A 47 -53.32 -16.20 -21.11
N HIS A 48 -53.21 -15.91 -22.42
CA HIS A 48 -53.65 -14.71 -23.18
C HIS A 48 -53.22 -13.30 -22.69
N GLY A 49 -52.74 -12.36 -23.50
CA GLY A 49 -52.58 -12.29 -24.95
C GLY A 49 -52.00 -10.92 -25.36
N ASN A 50 -51.24 -10.96 -26.45
CA ASN A 50 -51.05 -9.98 -27.53
C ASN A 50 -50.81 -8.46 -27.30
N GLN A 51 -49.81 -8.02 -28.10
CA GLN A 51 -49.66 -6.75 -28.84
C GLN A 51 -49.13 -5.54 -28.06
N SER A 52 -47.84 -5.20 -28.21
CA SER A 52 -47.24 -4.36 -29.26
C SER A 52 -47.74 -2.92 -29.27
N TYR A 53 -46.86 -1.94 -28.99
CA TYR A 53 -46.43 -0.91 -29.95
C TYR A 53 -45.50 0.14 -29.29
N LEU A 54 -44.61 0.65 -30.14
CA LEU A 54 -43.55 1.63 -29.91
C LEU A 54 -44.04 3.08 -29.69
N SER A 55 -43.13 3.84 -29.06
CA SER A 55 -42.79 5.25 -29.29
C SER A 55 -43.75 6.36 -28.83
N SER A 56 -43.26 7.28 -28.00
CA SER A 56 -42.82 8.61 -28.50
C SER A 56 -42.29 9.53 -27.40
N ILE A 57 -41.25 10.26 -27.77
CA ILE A 57 -40.58 11.36 -27.07
C ILE A 57 -41.47 12.61 -27.05
N LYS A 58 -41.41 13.42 -25.97
CA LYS A 58 -41.30 14.89 -26.08
C LYS A 58 -40.89 15.57 -24.77
N THR A 59 -39.75 16.25 -24.86
CA THR A 59 -39.20 17.28 -23.98
C THR A 59 -39.97 18.59 -24.12
N LEU A 60 -40.15 19.40 -23.06
CA LEU A 60 -39.67 20.79 -23.02
C LEU A 60 -39.87 21.47 -21.64
N ASN A 61 -38.87 22.28 -21.29
CA ASN A 61 -38.75 23.23 -20.18
C ASN A 61 -39.75 24.39 -20.24
N TYR A 62 -39.94 25.12 -19.12
CA TYR A 62 -39.71 26.57 -19.06
C TYR A 62 -39.60 27.09 -17.60
N MET A 63 -38.62 27.99 -17.38
CA MET A 63 -38.41 28.83 -16.19
C MET A 63 -39.49 29.96 -16.16
N SER A 64 -39.82 30.73 -15.11
CA SER A 64 -38.96 31.59 -14.26
C SER A 64 -39.81 32.58 -13.40
N ILE A 65 -39.19 33.15 -12.34
CA ILE A 65 -39.26 34.57 -11.85
C ILE A 65 -40.24 35.06 -10.72
N TRP A 66 -39.60 35.55 -9.63
CA TRP A 66 -39.89 36.69 -8.68
C TRP A 66 -41.09 36.63 -7.71
N SER A 67 -41.13 37.27 -6.52
CA SER A 67 -40.19 38.02 -5.65
C SER A 67 -40.90 38.44 -4.32
N ARG A 68 -40.14 38.53 -3.21
CA ARG A 68 -40.26 39.44 -2.01
C ARG A 68 -41.61 39.68 -1.28
N GLY A 69 -41.60 39.47 0.06
CA GLY A 69 -41.91 40.57 1.03
C GLY A 69 -42.92 40.37 2.19
N ILE A 70 -42.39 40.18 3.41
CA ILE A 70 -42.72 40.79 4.73
C ILE A 70 -44.08 40.56 5.46
N ARG A 71 -43.93 39.94 6.66
CA ARG A 71 -44.56 40.06 8.02
C ARG A 71 -46.01 40.53 8.20
N THR A 72 -46.74 39.81 9.06
CA THR A 72 -47.33 40.31 10.33
C THR A 72 -47.71 39.15 11.28
N THR A 73 -47.40 39.28 12.56
CA THR A 73 -47.90 38.48 13.71
C THR A 73 -49.09 39.19 14.36
N PRO A 74 -49.95 38.46 15.10
CA PRO A 74 -50.28 38.95 16.45
C PRO A 74 -50.41 37.87 17.55
N HIS A 75 -49.78 38.21 18.68
CA HIS A 75 -50.10 38.01 20.11
C HIS A 75 -50.83 36.77 20.68
N GLN A 76 -50.05 36.03 21.49
CA GLN A 76 -50.25 35.53 22.87
C GLN A 76 -51.64 35.60 23.53
N GLN A 77 -52.02 34.47 24.17
CA GLN A 77 -52.44 34.42 25.57
C GLN A 77 -52.30 33.00 26.16
N PHE A 78 -51.61 32.88 27.29
CA PHE A 78 -51.53 31.68 28.14
C PHE A 78 -52.69 31.66 29.15
N PRO A 79 -53.11 30.47 29.60
CA PRO A 79 -53.36 30.27 31.03
C PRO A 79 -52.62 29.05 31.60
N ASN A 80 -52.12 29.24 32.81
CA ASN A 80 -51.39 28.29 33.65
C ASN A 80 -52.24 27.06 34.06
N ALA A 81 -51.59 25.90 34.19
CA ALA A 81 -51.25 25.28 35.48
C ALA A 81 -51.38 23.74 35.50
N ALA A 82 -50.29 23.12 35.95
CA ALA A 82 -50.19 21.83 36.63
C ALA A 82 -50.59 20.55 35.87
N ARG A 83 -49.60 19.92 35.23
CA ARG A 83 -49.49 18.46 35.19
C ARG A 83 -48.05 18.04 35.46
N VAL A 84 -47.91 17.43 36.63
CA VAL A 84 -46.92 16.45 37.09
C VAL A 84 -45.78 16.16 36.09
N LEU A 85 -44.56 16.50 36.52
CA LEU A 85 -43.32 16.00 35.97
C LEU A 85 -43.25 14.49 36.23
N GLU A 86 -43.51 13.68 35.20
CA GLU A 86 -42.81 12.42 35.07
C GLU A 86 -41.48 12.75 34.40
N GLU A 87 -40.42 12.84 35.21
CA GLU A 87 -39.05 12.75 34.73
C GLU A 87 -38.88 11.35 34.13
N SER A 88 -39.09 11.24 32.82
CA SER A 88 -38.56 10.10 32.07
C SER A 88 -37.05 10.32 32.00
N GLU A 89 -36.31 9.59 32.85
CA GLU A 89 -34.89 9.32 32.63
C GLU A 89 -34.75 8.70 31.24
N SER A 90 -34.46 9.53 30.24
CA SER A 90 -33.99 9.03 28.96
C SER A 90 -32.58 8.50 29.20
N GLU A 91 -32.50 7.21 29.56
CA GLU A 91 -31.27 6.44 29.38
C GLU A 91 -30.80 6.71 27.95
N TYR A 92 -29.66 7.39 27.82
CA TYR A 92 -28.91 7.41 26.58
C TYR A 92 -28.51 5.97 26.30
N GLU A 93 -29.34 5.20 25.59
CA GLU A 93 -28.95 3.88 25.09
C GLU A 93 -27.75 4.08 24.18
N GLU A 94 -26.55 3.81 24.71
CA GLU A 94 -25.34 3.74 23.89
C GLU A 94 -25.61 2.74 22.75
N PRO A 95 -25.24 3.07 21.50
CA PRO A 95 -25.41 2.13 20.39
C PRO A 95 -24.72 0.81 20.72
N ARG A 96 -25.50 -0.25 20.89
CA ARG A 96 -24.98 -1.61 21.13
C ARG A 96 -24.34 -2.13 19.85
N TYR A 97 -23.05 -1.85 19.66
CA TYR A 97 -22.26 -2.51 18.63
C TYR A 97 -22.14 -4.00 18.96
N ALA A 98 -22.54 -4.86 18.02
CA ALA A 98 -22.19 -6.27 18.09
C ALA A 98 -20.66 -6.41 18.06
N GLY A 99 -20.11 -7.44 18.68
CA GLY A 99 -18.65 -7.54 18.79
C GLY A 99 -18.13 -8.71 19.61
N LEU A 100 -16.81 -8.76 19.71
CA LEU A 100 -16.15 -9.67 20.65
C LEU A 100 -16.10 -8.99 22.03
N GLU A 101 -16.84 -9.53 22.99
CA GLU A 101 -16.82 -9.05 24.37
C GLU A 101 -15.51 -9.38 25.10
N ALA A 102 -15.37 -8.85 26.32
CA ALA A 102 -14.22 -9.09 27.20
C ALA A 102 -13.95 -10.58 27.42
N THR A 103 -12.67 -10.95 27.54
CA THR A 103 -12.27 -12.35 27.74
C THR A 103 -12.70 -12.86 29.11
N LYS A 104 -13.21 -14.09 29.16
CA LYS A 104 -13.71 -14.71 30.40
C LYS A 104 -12.57 -15.34 31.21
N PRO A 105 -12.79 -15.61 32.51
CA PRO A 105 -11.87 -16.44 33.30
C PRO A 105 -11.64 -17.80 32.62
N GLY A 106 -10.37 -18.22 32.51
CA GLY A 106 -9.98 -19.47 31.83
C GLY A 106 -9.71 -19.33 30.32
N GLU A 107 -10.15 -18.25 29.68
CA GLU A 107 -9.79 -17.96 28.28
C GLU A 107 -8.39 -17.34 28.19
N LYS A 108 -7.69 -17.60 27.08
CA LYS A 108 -6.41 -16.94 26.79
C LYS A 108 -6.63 -15.42 26.67
N PRO A 109 -5.65 -14.60 27.06
CA PRO A 109 -5.75 -13.16 26.85
C PRO A 109 -5.77 -12.82 25.36
N ARG A 110 -6.61 -11.86 24.98
CA ARG A 110 -6.77 -11.43 23.59
C ARG A 110 -5.83 -10.28 23.27
N VAL A 111 -4.95 -10.48 22.29
CA VAL A 111 -4.12 -9.42 21.71
C VAL A 111 -4.75 -8.92 20.43
N VAL A 112 -5.21 -7.67 20.44
CA VAL A 112 -5.68 -6.98 19.24
C VAL A 112 -4.53 -6.26 18.56
N VAL A 113 -4.38 -6.45 17.25
CA VAL A 113 -3.36 -5.82 16.41
C VAL A 113 -4.02 -5.03 15.29
N ILE A 114 -3.81 -3.71 15.28
CA ILE A 114 -4.31 -2.82 14.23
C ILE A 114 -3.26 -2.68 13.13
N GLY A 115 -3.61 -3.11 11.92
CA GLY A 115 -2.80 -3.00 10.71
C GLY A 115 -2.12 -4.31 10.29
N THR A 116 -1.71 -4.36 9.01
CA THR A 116 -1.00 -5.50 8.39
C THR A 116 0.35 -5.06 7.78
N GLY A 117 0.96 -4.01 8.33
CA GLY A 117 2.25 -3.49 7.89
C GLY A 117 3.47 -4.24 8.45
N TRP A 118 4.67 -3.66 8.26
CA TRP A 118 5.94 -4.20 8.73
C TRP A 118 5.98 -4.49 10.23
N GLY A 119 5.53 -3.53 11.06
CA GLY A 119 5.50 -3.68 12.52
C GLY A 119 4.52 -4.77 12.95
N ALA A 120 3.28 -4.67 12.48
CA ALA A 120 2.22 -5.64 12.77
C ALA A 120 2.62 -7.07 12.38
N CYS A 121 3.01 -7.29 11.13
CA CYS A 121 3.31 -8.62 10.64
C CYS A 121 4.57 -9.21 11.28
N ARG A 122 5.56 -8.37 11.63
CA ARG A 122 6.73 -8.87 12.37
C ARG A 122 6.39 -9.27 13.80
N PHE A 123 5.47 -8.55 14.44
CA PHE A 123 4.94 -8.90 15.75
C PHE A 123 4.10 -10.19 15.68
N LEU A 124 3.08 -10.23 14.82
CA LEU A 124 2.20 -11.37 14.59
C LEU A 124 2.98 -12.66 14.30
N LYS A 125 4.01 -12.60 13.44
CA LYS A 125 4.84 -13.76 13.09
C LYS A 125 5.55 -14.41 14.29
N GLY A 126 5.81 -13.66 15.35
CA GLY A 126 6.55 -14.14 16.52
C GLY A 126 5.72 -14.28 17.80
N LEU A 127 4.49 -13.77 17.82
CA LEU A 127 3.60 -13.87 18.98
C LEU A 127 3.29 -15.34 19.28
N ASP A 128 3.38 -15.73 20.56
CA ASP A 128 3.08 -17.10 20.98
C ASP A 128 1.57 -17.30 21.18
N THR A 129 0.93 -17.96 20.21
CA THR A 129 -0.52 -18.23 20.21
C THR A 129 -0.93 -19.36 21.15
N LYS A 130 0.03 -20.00 21.84
CA LYS A 130 -0.28 -20.87 22.98
C LYS A 130 -0.67 -20.05 24.22
N ILE A 131 -0.16 -18.83 24.32
CA ILE A 131 -0.41 -17.91 25.44
C ILE A 131 -1.59 -16.99 25.12
N TYR A 132 -1.66 -16.50 23.88
CA TYR A 132 -2.62 -15.48 23.46
C TYR A 132 -3.57 -15.97 22.38
N ASP A 133 -4.82 -15.49 22.42
CA ASP A 133 -5.68 -15.44 21.24
C ASP A 133 -5.45 -14.10 20.52
N VAL A 134 -5.44 -14.10 19.18
CA VAL A 134 -5.05 -12.92 18.40
C VAL A 134 -6.13 -12.45 17.46
N VAL A 135 -6.40 -11.14 17.46
CA VAL A 135 -7.30 -10.49 16.52
C VAL A 135 -6.52 -9.46 15.72
N CYS A 136 -6.51 -9.60 14.39
CA CYS A 136 -5.88 -8.65 13.49
C CYS A 136 -6.96 -7.89 12.71
N ILE A 137 -6.95 -6.55 12.81
CA ILE A 137 -7.92 -5.67 12.15
C ILE A 137 -7.16 -4.80 11.15
N SER A 138 -7.53 -4.89 9.86
CA SER A 138 -6.95 -4.03 8.83
C SER A 138 -7.84 -3.96 7.60
N PRO A 139 -7.87 -2.82 6.88
CA PRO A 139 -8.60 -2.71 5.61
C PRO A 139 -7.95 -3.51 4.47
N ARG A 140 -6.86 -4.23 4.75
CA ARG A 140 -6.11 -5.02 3.78
C ARG A 140 -5.65 -6.34 4.42
N ASN A 141 -5.88 -7.46 3.75
CA ASN A 141 -5.60 -8.81 4.25
C ASN A 141 -4.15 -9.31 4.09
N HIS A 142 -3.22 -8.46 3.66
CA HIS A 142 -1.85 -8.87 3.35
C HIS A 142 -0.83 -7.83 3.80
N MET A 143 0.40 -8.27 4.02
CA MET A 143 1.57 -7.42 4.13
C MET A 143 2.09 -7.06 2.74
N VAL A 144 2.51 -5.81 2.57
CA VAL A 144 3.25 -5.36 1.38
C VAL A 144 4.73 -5.24 1.71
N PHE A 145 5.57 -5.94 0.94
CA PHE A 145 7.02 -5.83 0.96
C PHE A 145 7.44 -4.57 0.21
N THR A 146 7.26 -3.43 0.87
CA THR A 146 7.42 -2.09 0.28
C THR A 146 8.75 -1.81 -0.45
N PRO A 147 9.92 -2.39 -0.08
CA PRO A 147 11.17 -2.12 -0.79
C PRO A 147 11.23 -2.62 -2.24
N LEU A 148 10.33 -3.53 -2.64
CA LEU A 148 10.26 -4.03 -4.02
C LEU A 148 9.01 -3.52 -4.76
N LEU A 149 8.24 -2.61 -4.15
CA LEU A 149 6.98 -2.14 -4.71
C LEU A 149 7.19 -1.34 -6.01
N ALA A 150 8.23 -0.50 -6.08
CA ALA A 150 8.56 0.29 -7.26
C ALA A 150 8.77 -0.58 -8.52
N SER A 151 9.39 -1.75 -8.37
CA SER A 151 9.60 -2.72 -9.45
C SER A 151 8.30 -3.30 -10.01
N THR A 152 7.20 -3.27 -9.24
CA THR A 152 5.90 -3.76 -9.71
C THR A 152 5.16 -2.78 -10.61
N CYS A 153 5.45 -1.49 -10.49
CA CYS A 153 4.82 -0.43 -11.30
C CYS A 153 5.12 -0.55 -12.80
N VAL A 154 6.23 -1.20 -13.16
CA VAL A 154 6.67 -1.37 -14.55
C VAL A 154 6.67 -2.82 -15.02
N GLY A 155 6.28 -3.78 -14.17
CA GLY A 155 6.29 -5.21 -14.52
C GLY A 155 7.65 -5.92 -14.40
N THR A 156 8.64 -5.32 -13.71
CA THR A 156 9.87 -6.05 -13.32
C THR A 156 9.56 -7.15 -12.30
N LEU A 157 8.54 -6.92 -11.47
CA LEU A 157 7.99 -7.90 -10.56
C LEU A 157 6.47 -7.87 -10.67
N GLU A 158 5.83 -9.03 -10.51
CA GLU A 158 4.38 -9.09 -10.38
C GLU A 158 3.91 -8.68 -8.98
N PHE A 159 2.71 -8.11 -8.91
CA PHE A 159 2.11 -7.57 -7.67
C PHE A 159 2.06 -8.61 -6.54
N ARG A 160 1.77 -9.86 -6.88
CA ARG A 160 1.70 -10.97 -5.92
C ARG A 160 3.06 -11.34 -5.31
N SER A 161 4.17 -10.99 -5.96
CA SER A 161 5.52 -11.28 -5.44
C SER A 161 5.90 -10.42 -4.25
N VAL A 162 5.24 -9.26 -4.07
CA VAL A 162 5.47 -8.34 -2.96
C VAL A 162 4.35 -8.34 -1.93
N ALA A 163 3.32 -9.18 -2.10
CA ALA A 163 2.18 -9.28 -1.19
C ALA A 163 2.15 -10.65 -0.48
N GLU A 164 2.03 -10.67 0.84
CA GLU A 164 1.90 -11.91 1.62
C GLU A 164 0.67 -11.84 2.54
N PRO A 165 -0.35 -12.70 2.36
CA PRO A 165 -1.53 -12.73 3.23
C PRO A 165 -1.18 -12.85 4.71
N VAL A 166 -1.83 -12.07 5.57
CA VAL A 166 -1.52 -12.03 7.01
C VAL A 166 -1.78 -13.38 7.68
N SER A 167 -2.79 -14.13 7.22
CA SER A 167 -3.10 -15.48 7.69
C SER A 167 -2.02 -16.52 7.35
N ARG A 168 -1.13 -16.25 6.40
CA ARG A 168 0.07 -17.09 6.17
C ARG A 168 1.25 -16.70 7.04
N ILE A 169 1.28 -15.45 7.50
CA ILE A 169 2.30 -14.93 8.40
C ILE A 169 2.04 -15.40 9.83
N GLN A 170 0.76 -15.43 10.23
CA GLN A 170 0.28 -16.00 11.48
C GLN A 170 -0.92 -16.91 11.18
N SER A 171 -0.68 -18.23 11.17
CA SER A 171 -1.67 -19.24 10.78
C SER A 171 -2.86 -19.31 11.72
N SER A 172 -2.69 -18.96 13.01
CA SER A 172 -3.79 -18.97 13.98
C SER A 172 -4.98 -18.12 13.54
N LEU A 173 -4.73 -17.03 12.80
CA LEU A 173 -5.79 -16.17 12.24
C LEU A 173 -6.73 -16.89 11.27
N ALA A 174 -6.35 -18.08 10.79
CA ALA A 174 -7.17 -18.93 9.93
C ALA A 174 -7.49 -20.30 10.54
N THR A 175 -6.68 -20.80 11.48
CA THR A 175 -6.82 -22.17 12.03
C THR A 175 -7.40 -22.22 13.43
N ASP A 176 -7.23 -21.18 14.23
CA ASP A 176 -7.60 -21.21 15.65
C ASP A 176 -8.98 -20.57 15.82
N PRO A 177 -9.94 -21.24 16.49
CA PRO A 177 -11.34 -20.79 16.56
C PRO A 177 -11.54 -19.46 17.30
N ASN A 178 -10.57 -19.05 18.13
CA ASN A 178 -10.63 -17.82 18.91
C ASN A 178 -9.72 -16.70 18.36
N SER A 179 -9.05 -16.94 17.23
CA SER A 179 -8.21 -15.94 16.58
C SER A 179 -8.81 -15.52 15.24
N TYR A 180 -8.79 -14.22 14.96
CA TYR A 180 -9.59 -13.66 13.87
C TYR A 180 -8.80 -12.64 13.05
N PHE A 181 -8.98 -12.69 11.73
CA PHE A 181 -8.68 -11.55 10.87
C PHE A 181 -9.98 -10.86 10.45
N TYR A 182 -10.09 -9.57 10.73
CA TYR A 182 -11.21 -8.73 10.28
C TYR A 182 -10.76 -7.76 9.21
N LEU A 183 -11.42 -7.83 8.04
CA LEU A 183 -11.25 -6.88 6.94
C LEU A 183 -12.02 -5.59 7.23
N ALA A 184 -11.45 -4.77 8.10
CA ALA A 184 -12.10 -3.56 8.62
C ALA A 184 -11.05 -2.48 8.96
N SER A 185 -11.49 -1.23 8.94
CA SER A 185 -10.74 -0.10 9.47
C SER A 185 -11.10 0.10 10.94
N CYS A 186 -10.10 0.32 11.79
CA CYS A 186 -10.35 0.82 13.14
C CYS A 186 -10.68 2.32 13.04
N ILE A 187 -11.82 2.73 13.59
CA ILE A 187 -12.32 4.11 13.55
C ILE A 187 -12.22 4.79 14.92
N GLY A 188 -12.09 4.02 16.00
CA GLY A 188 -11.98 4.55 17.36
C GLY A 188 -11.41 3.54 18.35
N ILE A 189 -10.86 4.05 19.45
CA ILE A 189 -10.33 3.24 20.56
C ILE A 189 -10.88 3.85 21.85
N ASP A 190 -11.58 3.04 22.64
CA ASP A 190 -11.95 3.39 24.01
C ASP A 190 -11.05 2.64 24.97
N THR A 191 -10.14 3.41 25.58
CA THR A 191 -9.12 2.89 26.47
C THR A 191 -9.64 2.59 27.87
N ASN A 192 -10.79 3.16 28.24
CA ASN A 192 -11.42 2.90 29.54
C ASN A 192 -12.21 1.59 29.48
N LYS A 193 -12.91 1.34 28.36
CA LYS A 193 -13.65 0.08 28.13
C LYS A 193 -12.75 -1.05 27.61
N HIS A 194 -11.51 -0.75 27.22
CA HIS A 194 -10.61 -1.68 26.53
C HIS A 194 -11.21 -2.24 25.24
N GLU A 195 -11.78 -1.36 24.41
CA GLU A 195 -12.48 -1.72 23.17
C GLU A 195 -11.93 -0.93 21.98
N VAL A 196 -11.94 -1.57 20.80
CA VAL A 196 -11.74 -0.90 19.52
C VAL A 196 -13.01 -0.95 18.70
N TYR A 197 -13.34 0.16 18.05
CA TYR A 197 -14.50 0.29 17.15
C TYR A 197 -14.04 0.19 15.72
N CYS A 198 -14.71 -0.65 14.95
CA CYS A 198 -14.31 -1.02 13.61
C CYS A 198 -15.45 -0.81 12.62
N GLU A 199 -15.07 -0.46 11.40
CA GLU A 199 -15.97 -0.36 10.26
C GLU A 199 -15.47 -1.25 9.13
N THR A 200 -16.33 -2.13 8.62
CA THR A 200 -15.96 -3.03 7.52
C THR A 200 -15.65 -2.25 6.25
N VAL A 201 -14.72 -2.76 5.44
CA VAL A 201 -14.46 -2.17 4.12
C VAL A 201 -15.70 -2.35 3.23
N SER A 202 -16.36 -1.23 2.88
CA SER A 202 -17.52 -1.20 1.98
C SER A 202 -17.12 -1.79 0.63
N ASN A 203 -17.74 -2.91 0.24
CA ASN A 203 -17.64 -3.61 -1.06
C ASN A 203 -18.28 -5.01 -1.02
N GLY A 204 -18.87 -5.43 0.11
CA GLY A 204 -19.32 -6.81 0.33
C GLY A 204 -20.81 -7.05 0.20
N GLY A 205 -21.65 -6.00 0.12
CA GLY A 205 -23.10 -6.16 0.14
C GLY A 205 -23.61 -6.69 1.48
N LEU A 206 -23.01 -6.23 2.58
CA LEU A 206 -23.44 -6.64 3.92
C LEU A 206 -24.88 -6.16 4.19
N PRO A 207 -25.67 -6.87 5.02
CA PRO A 207 -27.07 -6.50 5.28
C PRO A 207 -27.27 -5.08 5.82
N GLN A 208 -26.25 -4.52 6.48
CA GLN A 208 -26.20 -3.14 6.95
C GLN A 208 -24.86 -2.55 6.54
N GLU A 209 -24.87 -1.42 5.81
CA GLU A 209 -23.66 -0.69 5.42
C GLU A 209 -23.77 0.79 5.86
N PRO A 210 -22.76 1.37 6.52
CA PRO A 210 -21.52 0.71 6.98
C PRO A 210 -21.78 -0.26 8.14
N HIS A 211 -21.23 -1.48 8.06
CA HIS A 211 -21.29 -2.42 9.18
C HIS A 211 -20.21 -2.06 10.20
N GLN A 212 -20.65 -1.68 11.40
CA GLN A 212 -19.77 -1.33 12.51
C GLN A 212 -19.89 -2.36 13.64
N PHE A 213 -18.75 -2.65 14.26
CA PHE A 213 -18.64 -3.63 15.34
C PHE A 213 -17.54 -3.24 16.32
N LYS A 214 -17.57 -3.84 17.51
CA LYS A 214 -16.54 -3.62 18.54
C LYS A 214 -15.70 -4.88 18.81
N VAL A 215 -14.49 -4.69 19.31
CA VAL A 215 -13.63 -5.78 19.77
C VAL A 215 -12.97 -5.37 21.08
N ALA A 216 -13.31 -6.04 22.17
CA ALA A 216 -12.63 -5.91 23.45
C ALA A 216 -11.25 -6.56 23.40
N TYR A 217 -10.27 -6.00 24.12
CA TYR A 217 -8.88 -6.45 24.13
C TYR A 217 -8.30 -6.58 25.54
N ASP A 218 -7.39 -7.54 25.73
CA ASP A 218 -6.52 -7.58 26.92
C ASP A 218 -5.22 -6.80 26.69
N LYS A 219 -4.75 -6.78 25.44
CA LYS A 219 -3.59 -5.99 24.98
C LYS A 219 -3.88 -5.46 23.59
N LEU A 220 -3.45 -4.23 23.31
CA LEU A 220 -3.63 -3.58 22.03
C LEU A 220 -2.28 -3.18 21.43
N VAL A 221 -2.02 -3.55 20.18
CA VAL A 221 -0.85 -3.13 19.41
C VAL A 221 -1.29 -2.32 18.20
N ILE A 222 -1.01 -1.02 18.22
CA ILE A 222 -1.33 -0.08 17.14
C ILE A 222 -0.15 -0.03 16.16
N ALA A 223 -0.36 -0.53 14.95
CA ALA A 223 0.64 -0.57 13.88
C ALA A 223 0.05 -0.06 12.55
N ALA A 224 -0.72 1.02 12.64
CA ALA A 224 -1.49 1.61 11.53
C ALA A 224 -0.62 2.26 10.44
N GLY A 225 0.68 2.43 10.68
CA GLY A 225 1.61 3.02 9.70
C GLY A 225 1.44 4.54 9.56
N ALA A 226 1.64 5.04 8.34
CA ALA A 226 1.60 6.48 8.05
C ALA A 226 1.02 6.73 6.66
N GLU A 227 0.46 7.93 6.49
CA GLU A 227 -0.11 8.40 5.23
C GLU A 227 0.87 9.31 4.47
N PRO A 228 0.77 9.37 3.13
CA PRO A 228 1.50 10.35 2.33
C PRO A 228 1.18 11.78 2.77
N LEU A 229 2.18 12.66 2.81
CA LEU A 229 1.97 14.08 3.04
C LEU A 229 1.85 14.83 1.71
N THR A 230 0.74 15.54 1.54
CA THR A 230 0.55 16.50 0.44
C THR A 230 1.10 17.88 0.76
N PHE A 231 1.48 18.12 2.03
CA PHE A 231 1.91 19.44 2.55
C PHE A 231 0.87 20.55 2.34
N GLY A 232 -0.41 20.19 2.18
CA GLY A 232 -1.48 21.15 1.86
C GLY A 232 -1.42 21.68 0.42
N ILE A 233 -0.59 21.10 -0.45
CA ILE A 233 -0.48 21.50 -1.85
C ILE A 233 -1.75 21.07 -2.59
N LYS A 234 -2.45 22.06 -3.16
CA LYS A 234 -3.69 21.85 -3.91
C LYS A 234 -3.44 20.95 -5.13
N GLY A 235 -4.34 19.99 -5.35
CA GLY A 235 -4.34 19.14 -6.54
C GLY A 235 -3.53 17.84 -6.42
N VAL A 236 -2.78 17.64 -5.32
CA VAL A 236 -1.96 16.42 -5.15
C VAL A 236 -2.85 15.18 -5.03
N ASN A 237 -3.88 15.22 -4.18
CA ASN A 237 -4.77 14.06 -3.97
C ASN A 237 -5.59 13.72 -5.21
N GLU A 238 -5.93 14.73 -6.00
CA GLU A 238 -6.81 14.59 -7.16
C GLU A 238 -6.06 14.11 -8.40
N ASN A 239 -4.77 14.46 -8.55
CA ASN A 239 -4.06 14.28 -9.81
C ASN A 239 -2.72 13.51 -9.71
N ALA A 240 -2.24 13.19 -8.51
CA ALA A 240 -1.02 12.42 -8.32
C ALA A 240 -1.30 11.01 -7.78
N PHE A 241 -0.48 10.05 -8.19
CA PHE A 241 -0.50 8.70 -7.62
C PHE A 241 0.53 8.61 -6.49
N PHE A 242 0.13 8.10 -5.33
CA PHE A 242 1.09 7.71 -4.29
C PHE A 242 1.73 6.36 -4.63
N LEU A 243 2.84 5.99 -3.96
CA LEU A 243 3.50 4.69 -4.14
C LEU A 243 3.77 4.03 -2.80
N ARG A 244 2.72 3.47 -2.19
CA ARG A 244 2.76 2.84 -0.86
C ARG A 244 2.09 1.46 -0.78
N GLU A 245 1.19 1.18 -1.71
CA GLU A 245 0.26 0.05 -1.68
C GLU A 245 0.32 -0.71 -3.01
N VAL A 246 -0.14 -1.96 -3.04
CA VAL A 246 -0.20 -2.72 -4.29
C VAL A 246 -1.17 -2.08 -5.28
N TYR A 247 -2.34 -1.61 -4.83
CA TYR A 247 -3.30 -0.94 -5.71
C TYR A 247 -2.73 0.36 -6.31
N HIS A 248 -1.90 1.09 -5.55
CA HIS A 248 -1.18 2.24 -6.09
C HIS A 248 -0.29 1.85 -7.26
N ALA A 249 0.49 0.76 -7.12
CA ALA A 249 1.35 0.27 -8.18
C ALA A 249 0.55 -0.23 -9.40
N GLN A 250 -0.62 -0.83 -9.18
CA GLN A 250 -1.55 -1.22 -10.25
C GLN A 250 -2.04 0.00 -11.04
N GLU A 251 -2.51 1.04 -10.35
CA GLU A 251 -2.99 2.27 -10.99
C GLU A 251 -1.87 3.01 -11.73
N ILE A 252 -0.66 3.03 -11.18
CA ILE A 252 0.52 3.59 -11.85
C ILE A 252 0.82 2.81 -13.14
N ARG A 253 0.88 1.47 -13.09
CA ARG A 253 1.14 0.62 -14.28
C ARG A 253 0.06 0.81 -15.33
N LYS A 254 -1.21 0.82 -14.92
CA LYS A 254 -2.37 1.07 -15.79
C LYS A 254 -2.28 2.43 -16.47
N LYS A 255 -1.98 3.49 -15.73
CA LYS A 255 -1.87 4.86 -16.26
C LYS A 255 -0.67 5.00 -17.20
N LEU A 256 0.46 4.41 -16.85
CA LEU A 256 1.67 4.39 -17.68
C LEU A 256 1.40 3.77 -19.05
N LEU A 257 0.83 2.55 -19.08
CA LEU A 257 0.50 1.83 -20.31
C LEU A 257 -0.61 2.54 -21.11
N LEU A 258 -1.63 3.07 -20.42
CA LEU A 258 -2.69 3.86 -21.06
C LEU A 258 -2.11 5.04 -21.83
N ASN A 259 -1.23 5.82 -21.22
CA ASN A 259 -0.67 7.00 -21.85
C ASN A 259 0.19 6.66 -23.08
N LEU A 260 0.97 5.56 -23.01
CA LEU A 260 1.74 5.06 -24.15
C LEU A 260 0.82 4.72 -25.32
N MET A 261 -0.25 3.95 -25.08
CA MET A 261 -1.23 3.59 -26.12
C MET A 261 -1.95 4.82 -26.69
N LEU A 262 -2.41 5.75 -25.84
CA LEU A 262 -3.08 6.97 -26.29
C LEU A 262 -2.17 7.87 -27.14
N SER A 263 -0.87 7.94 -26.82
CA SER A 263 0.08 8.77 -27.56
C SER A 263 0.31 8.31 -29.00
N GLN A 264 -0.06 7.07 -29.33
CA GLN A 264 0.07 6.51 -30.68
C GLN A 264 -1.18 6.73 -31.54
N ASN A 265 -2.28 7.21 -30.97
CA ASN A 265 -3.52 7.41 -31.72
C ASN A 265 -3.33 8.47 -32.83
N PRO A 266 -3.92 8.26 -34.02
CA PRO A 266 -3.94 9.28 -35.07
C PRO A 266 -4.60 10.58 -34.61
N GLY A 267 -4.10 11.72 -35.08
CA GLY A 267 -4.66 13.05 -34.78
C GLY A 267 -4.21 13.70 -33.47
N ILE A 268 -3.36 13.03 -32.68
CA ILE A 268 -2.76 13.63 -31.48
C ILE A 268 -1.59 14.54 -31.87
N SER A 269 -1.59 15.78 -31.35
CA SER A 269 -0.49 16.73 -31.58
C SER A 269 0.80 16.30 -30.89
N GLU A 270 1.94 16.75 -31.40
CA GLU A 270 3.25 16.40 -30.85
C GLU A 270 3.42 16.89 -29.39
N GLU A 271 2.84 18.05 -29.05
CA GLU A 271 2.83 18.58 -27.68
C GLU A 271 2.04 17.66 -26.74
N GLU A 272 0.89 17.15 -27.17
CA GLU A 272 0.07 16.25 -26.36
C GLU A 272 0.71 14.86 -26.24
N LYS A 273 1.38 14.37 -27.30
CA LYS A 273 2.20 13.15 -27.22
C LYS A 273 3.28 13.30 -26.16
N LYS A 274 4.11 14.34 -26.25
CA LYS A 274 5.17 14.65 -25.27
C LYS A 274 4.62 14.73 -23.85
N ARG A 275 3.48 15.40 -23.66
CA ARG A 275 2.82 15.45 -22.35
C ARG A 275 2.41 14.07 -21.86
N LEU A 276 1.70 13.28 -22.66
CA LEU A 276 1.19 11.95 -22.27
C LEU A 276 2.32 11.03 -21.79
N VAL A 277 3.46 11.05 -22.48
CA VAL A 277 4.60 10.16 -22.17
C VAL A 277 5.66 10.81 -21.25
N HIS A 278 5.34 11.96 -20.64
CA HIS A 278 6.17 12.56 -19.60
C HIS A 278 5.74 12.04 -18.22
N CYS A 279 6.62 11.24 -17.62
CA CYS A 279 6.50 10.74 -16.25
C CYS A 279 7.25 11.66 -15.29
N VAL A 280 6.54 12.22 -14.30
CA VAL A 280 7.11 13.08 -13.28
C VAL A 280 7.02 12.38 -11.92
N VAL A 281 8.15 12.31 -11.21
CA VAL A 281 8.26 11.74 -9.87
C VAL A 281 8.65 12.85 -8.92
N ILE A 282 7.87 13.06 -7.85
CA ILE A 282 8.17 14.03 -6.79
C ILE A 282 8.78 13.29 -5.61
N GLY A 283 9.96 13.73 -5.16
CA GLY A 283 10.67 13.19 -4.01
C GLY A 283 11.90 12.37 -4.35
N GLY A 284 13.08 12.88 -4.02
CA GLY A 284 14.39 12.26 -4.22
C GLY A 284 14.78 11.23 -3.16
N GLY A 285 13.84 10.73 -2.36
CA GLY A 285 14.09 9.63 -1.43
C GLY A 285 14.32 8.29 -2.14
N PRO A 286 14.66 7.21 -1.41
CA PRO A 286 14.88 5.88 -2.00
C PRO A 286 13.75 5.44 -2.93
N THR A 287 12.49 5.60 -2.52
CA THR A 287 11.32 5.22 -3.33
C THR A 287 11.26 5.95 -4.68
N GLY A 288 11.42 7.27 -4.70
CA GLY A 288 11.36 8.04 -5.95
C GLY A 288 12.56 7.78 -6.85
N VAL A 289 13.75 7.57 -6.28
CA VAL A 289 14.96 7.20 -7.03
C VAL A 289 14.86 5.80 -7.63
N GLU A 290 14.43 4.81 -6.85
CA GLU A 290 14.23 3.44 -7.34
C GLU A 290 13.16 3.40 -8.43
N PHE A 291 12.03 4.08 -8.24
CA PHE A 291 10.97 4.13 -9.25
C PHE A 291 11.42 4.86 -10.54
N SER A 292 12.18 5.96 -10.42
CA SER A 292 12.74 6.65 -11.58
C SER A 292 13.72 5.76 -12.36
N GLY A 293 14.53 4.96 -11.65
CA GLY A 293 15.41 3.96 -12.26
C GLY A 293 14.65 2.85 -12.97
N GLU A 294 13.58 2.32 -12.35
CA GLU A 294 12.71 1.31 -12.96
C GLU A 294 11.98 1.84 -14.21
N LEU A 295 11.49 3.08 -14.19
CA LEU A 295 10.91 3.75 -15.36
C LEU A 295 11.94 3.87 -16.48
N SER A 296 13.14 4.36 -16.17
CA SER A 296 14.23 4.48 -17.15
C SER A 296 14.57 3.12 -17.78
N ASP A 297 14.69 2.06 -16.97
CA ASP A 297 14.97 0.71 -17.46
C ASP A 297 13.84 0.15 -18.33
N PHE A 298 12.58 0.43 -17.99
CA PHE A 298 11.41 0.05 -18.78
C PHE A 298 11.40 0.76 -20.13
N ILE A 299 11.62 2.07 -20.13
CA ILE A 299 11.62 2.89 -21.35
C ILE A 299 12.71 2.41 -22.32
N MET A 300 13.92 2.23 -21.81
CA MET A 300 15.10 1.91 -22.63
C MET A 300 15.09 0.46 -23.15
N ARG A 301 14.52 -0.50 -22.42
CA ARG A 301 14.54 -1.92 -22.81
C ARG A 301 13.28 -2.37 -23.52
N ASP A 302 12.12 -1.94 -23.05
CA ASP A 302 10.84 -2.53 -23.47
C ASP A 302 10.08 -1.57 -24.40
N VAL A 303 10.10 -0.26 -24.09
CA VAL A 303 9.35 0.73 -24.86
C VAL A 303 10.05 1.12 -26.17
N GLN A 304 11.38 1.20 -26.20
CA GLN A 304 12.12 1.53 -27.43
C GLN A 304 11.84 0.55 -28.58
N ASP A 305 11.64 -0.72 -28.27
CA ASP A 305 11.38 -1.77 -29.26
C ASP A 305 9.90 -1.82 -29.68
N GLN A 306 8.97 -1.54 -28.76
CA GLN A 306 7.52 -1.71 -28.99
C GLN A 306 6.78 -0.43 -29.42
N TYR A 307 7.29 0.75 -29.06
CA TYR A 307 6.62 2.05 -29.26
C TYR A 307 7.49 3.01 -30.08
N THR A 308 7.93 2.53 -31.25
CA THR A 308 8.89 3.23 -32.12
C THR A 308 8.50 4.66 -32.51
N GLN A 309 7.21 4.97 -32.60
CA GLN A 309 6.68 6.27 -33.00
C GLN A 309 6.75 7.34 -31.89
N VAL A 310 6.83 6.93 -30.62
CA VAL A 310 6.78 7.86 -29.47
C VAL A 310 8.01 7.77 -28.58
N LYS A 311 8.93 6.83 -28.86
CA LYS A 311 10.13 6.56 -28.06
C LYS A 311 10.98 7.81 -27.78
N ASP A 312 11.07 8.73 -28.74
CA ASP A 312 11.90 9.93 -28.64
C ASP A 312 11.24 11.06 -27.83
N TYR A 313 9.94 10.92 -27.53
CA TYR A 313 9.19 11.86 -26.70
C TYR A 313 9.16 11.49 -25.22
N ILE A 314 9.51 10.25 -24.90
CA ILE A 314 9.37 9.74 -23.54
C ILE A 314 10.39 10.41 -22.62
N LYS A 315 9.88 10.96 -21.53
CA LYS A 315 10.69 11.72 -20.57
C LYS A 315 10.38 11.28 -19.16
N VAL A 316 11.42 11.08 -18.35
CA VAL A 316 11.30 10.90 -16.91
C VAL A 316 11.93 12.11 -16.22
N THR A 317 11.19 12.77 -15.34
CA THR A 317 11.71 13.86 -14.50
C THR A 317 11.53 13.53 -13.03
N LEU A 318 12.62 13.54 -12.28
CA LEU A 318 12.59 13.43 -10.82
C LEU A 318 12.82 14.82 -10.23
N ILE A 319 11.84 15.30 -9.47
CA ILE A 319 11.85 16.61 -8.83
C ILE A 319 12.08 16.44 -7.33
N GLU A 320 13.11 17.10 -6.81
CA GLU A 320 13.45 17.11 -5.39
C GLU A 320 13.75 18.54 -4.92
N ALA A 321 13.32 18.90 -3.72
CA ALA A 321 13.53 20.25 -3.18
C ALA A 321 15.03 20.53 -2.94
N ASN A 322 15.75 19.51 -2.49
CA ASN A 322 17.18 19.59 -2.19
C ASN A 322 17.99 18.57 -2.98
N GLU A 323 18.57 17.59 -2.29
CA GLU A 323 19.47 16.60 -2.83
C GLU A 323 18.81 15.22 -2.72
N ILE A 324 18.92 14.41 -3.79
CA ILE A 324 18.43 13.04 -3.75
C ILE A 324 19.22 12.22 -2.72
N LEU A 325 18.56 11.23 -2.12
CA LEU A 325 19.14 10.27 -1.18
C LEU A 325 19.92 10.95 -0.05
N SER A 326 19.35 12.01 0.54
CA SER A 326 20.00 12.84 1.57
C SER A 326 20.42 12.09 2.85
N SER A 327 19.95 10.84 3.03
CA SER A 327 20.39 9.92 4.08
C SER A 327 21.66 9.12 3.73
N PHE A 328 22.05 9.07 2.45
CA PHE A 328 23.21 8.34 1.95
C PHE A 328 24.48 9.20 1.97
N ASP A 329 25.61 8.53 1.86
CA ASP A 329 26.92 9.17 1.74
C ASP A 329 26.98 10.11 0.53
N ILE A 330 27.73 11.21 0.66
CA ILE A 330 27.85 12.23 -0.40
C ILE A 330 28.37 11.61 -1.70
N GLY A 331 29.34 10.70 -1.63
CA GLY A 331 29.87 10.00 -2.81
C GLY A 331 28.82 9.12 -3.48
N LEU A 332 27.99 8.42 -2.70
CA LEU A 332 26.89 7.61 -3.23
C LEU A 332 25.81 8.47 -3.89
N ARG A 333 25.49 9.62 -3.31
CA ARG A 333 24.56 10.60 -3.90
C ARG A 333 25.07 11.11 -5.24
N GLN A 334 26.33 11.53 -5.30
CA GLN A 334 26.96 12.00 -6.54
C GLN A 334 26.98 10.91 -7.62
N TYR A 335 27.27 9.66 -7.23
CA TYR A 335 27.18 8.51 -8.13
C TYR A 335 25.77 8.33 -8.68
N ALA A 336 24.75 8.36 -7.81
CA ALA A 336 23.35 8.21 -8.20
C ALA A 336 22.92 9.30 -9.18
N THR A 337 23.25 10.56 -8.89
CA THR A 337 22.96 11.72 -9.78
C THR A 337 23.56 11.52 -11.16
N LYS A 338 24.85 11.20 -11.24
CA LYS A 338 25.55 10.96 -12.52
C LYS A 338 24.94 9.77 -13.28
N HIS A 339 24.64 8.68 -12.58
CA HIS A 339 24.09 7.47 -13.18
C HIS A 339 22.67 7.68 -13.70
N LEU A 340 21.76 8.28 -12.92
CA LEU A 340 20.38 8.55 -13.33
C LEU A 340 20.33 9.48 -14.55
N ASN A 341 21.11 10.57 -14.56
CA ASN A 341 21.22 11.46 -15.71
C ASN A 341 21.71 10.71 -16.96
N LYS A 342 22.72 9.84 -16.82
CA LYS A 342 23.21 8.98 -17.92
C LYS A 342 22.15 8.00 -18.43
N CYS A 343 21.19 7.62 -17.60
CA CYS A 343 20.08 6.74 -17.97
C CYS A 343 18.87 7.51 -18.55
N GLY A 344 18.97 8.82 -18.75
CA GLY A 344 17.90 9.64 -19.32
C GLY A 344 16.86 10.12 -18.32
N VAL A 345 17.11 9.99 -17.01
CA VAL A 345 16.29 10.61 -15.98
C VAL A 345 16.73 12.06 -15.81
N SER A 346 15.83 13.01 -16.07
CA SER A 346 16.07 14.43 -15.86
C SER A 346 15.87 14.77 -14.38
N LEU A 347 16.98 15.07 -13.69
CA LEU A 347 16.93 15.55 -12.31
C LEU A 347 16.66 17.05 -12.28
N MET A 348 15.63 17.45 -11.55
CA MET A 348 15.22 18.85 -11.42
C MET A 348 15.12 19.21 -9.95
N ARG A 349 15.71 20.36 -9.58
CA ARG A 349 15.53 20.90 -8.24
C ARG A 349 14.29 21.79 -8.22
N GLY A 350 13.39 21.59 -7.26
CA GLY A 350 12.18 22.40 -7.20
C GLY A 350 11.24 22.03 -6.06
N VAL A 351 10.42 23.00 -5.65
CA VAL A 351 9.34 22.82 -4.69
C VAL A 351 8.02 23.00 -5.43
N VAL A 352 7.13 22.01 -5.34
CA VAL A 352 5.82 22.06 -5.99
C VAL A 352 4.92 23.06 -5.25
N LYS A 353 4.31 23.96 -6.01
CA LYS A 353 3.35 24.97 -5.51
C LYS A 353 1.91 24.50 -5.62
N GLU A 354 1.56 23.96 -6.78
CA GLU A 354 0.22 23.46 -7.10
C GLU A 354 0.28 22.40 -8.20
N VAL A 355 -0.69 21.50 -8.19
CA VAL A 355 -0.86 20.43 -9.18
C VAL A 355 -2.18 20.64 -9.91
N HIS A 356 -2.12 20.64 -11.24
CA HIS A 356 -3.29 20.68 -12.13
C HIS A 356 -3.39 19.36 -12.91
N PRO A 357 -4.55 19.03 -13.51
CA PRO A 357 -4.76 17.73 -14.17
C PRO A 357 -3.74 17.32 -15.25
N LYS A 358 -3.05 18.28 -15.86
CA LYS A 358 -2.12 18.06 -16.98
C LYS A 358 -0.73 18.69 -16.78
N LYS A 359 -0.48 19.36 -15.65
CA LYS A 359 0.75 20.11 -15.37
C LYS A 359 0.96 20.35 -13.87
N ILE A 360 2.21 20.48 -13.45
CA ILE A 360 2.56 21.00 -12.13
C ILE A 360 3.14 22.41 -12.26
N VAL A 361 2.97 23.22 -11.22
CA VAL A 361 3.60 24.54 -11.11
C VAL A 361 4.52 24.52 -9.89
N LEU A 362 5.78 24.92 -10.10
CA LEU A 362 6.77 25.04 -9.04
C LEU A 362 6.74 26.45 -8.40
N ASN A 363 7.36 26.60 -7.24
CA ASN A 363 7.39 27.87 -6.50
C ASN A 363 8.08 29.02 -7.26
N ASP A 364 9.00 28.70 -8.17
CA ASP A 364 9.69 29.67 -9.03
C ASP A 364 8.87 30.04 -10.30
N GLY A 365 7.66 29.50 -10.45
CA GLY A 365 6.81 29.72 -11.62
C GLY A 365 7.05 28.72 -12.76
N THR A 366 8.04 27.83 -12.66
CA THR A 366 8.28 26.79 -13.67
C THR A 366 7.06 25.88 -13.82
N VAL A 367 6.61 25.68 -15.05
CA VAL A 367 5.49 24.80 -15.39
C VAL A 367 6.03 23.52 -16.00
N VAL A 368 5.67 22.36 -15.44
CA VAL A 368 6.09 21.06 -15.96
C VAL A 368 4.84 20.26 -16.39
N PRO A 369 4.61 20.05 -17.70
CA PRO A 369 3.53 19.21 -18.19
C PRO A 369 3.77 17.76 -17.78
N TYR A 370 2.72 16.96 -17.61
CA TYR A 370 2.88 15.53 -17.32
C TYR A 370 1.70 14.69 -17.83
N GLY A 371 1.97 13.41 -18.01
CA GLY A 371 0.95 12.38 -18.27
C GLY A 371 0.79 11.43 -17.09
N LEU A 372 1.87 11.17 -16.35
CA LEU A 372 1.89 10.41 -15.11
C LEU A 372 2.64 11.21 -14.05
N LEU A 373 2.01 11.45 -12.90
CA LEU A 373 2.61 12.12 -11.75
C LEU A 373 2.60 11.16 -10.56
N VAL A 374 3.78 10.84 -10.03
CA VAL A 374 3.94 10.00 -8.83
C VAL A 374 4.49 10.82 -7.68
N TRP A 375 3.75 10.86 -6.58
CA TRP A 375 4.10 11.57 -5.36
C TRP A 375 4.71 10.60 -4.34
N SER A 376 6.02 10.72 -4.13
CA SER A 376 6.80 9.78 -3.28
C SER A 376 7.55 10.48 -2.14
N THR A 377 7.18 11.72 -1.82
CA THR A 377 7.78 12.51 -0.74
C THR A 377 6.83 12.69 0.45
N GLY A 378 7.42 12.70 1.65
CA GLY A 378 6.72 12.98 2.89
C GLY A 378 5.78 11.87 3.36
N VAL A 379 5.92 11.49 4.63
CA VAL A 379 4.93 10.66 5.33
C VAL A 379 4.66 11.23 6.71
N GLY A 380 3.44 11.10 7.17
CA GLY A 380 3.00 11.65 8.45
C GLY A 380 1.91 10.82 9.12
N PRO A 381 1.52 11.19 10.35
CA PRO A 381 0.44 10.51 11.05
C PRO A 381 -0.86 10.60 10.24
N SER A 382 -1.57 9.47 10.15
CA SER A 382 -2.87 9.40 9.49
C SER A 382 -3.94 10.20 10.23
N GLN A 383 -5.07 10.48 9.58
CA GLN A 383 -6.22 11.10 10.26
C GLN A 383 -6.70 10.26 11.45
N PHE A 384 -6.71 8.93 11.30
CA PHE A 384 -6.97 8.02 12.42
C PHE A 384 -5.99 8.25 13.58
N VAL A 385 -4.68 8.29 13.33
CA VAL A 385 -3.71 8.53 14.41
C VAL A 385 -3.92 9.89 15.06
N LYS A 386 -4.28 10.92 14.30
CA LYS A 386 -4.55 12.27 14.82
C LYS A 386 -5.81 12.32 15.67
N SER A 387 -6.87 11.59 15.31
CA SER A 387 -8.15 11.61 16.03
C SER A 387 -8.12 10.88 17.37
N LEU A 388 -7.18 9.96 17.59
CA LEU A 388 -7.06 9.24 18.86
C LEU A 388 -6.67 10.18 20.01
N HIS A 389 -7.41 10.10 21.13
CA HIS A 389 -7.11 10.77 22.41
C HIS A 389 -5.97 10.09 23.18
N LEU A 390 -4.84 9.86 22.50
CA LEU A 390 -3.62 9.31 23.06
C LEU A 390 -2.51 10.36 23.05
N PRO A 391 -1.53 10.29 23.97
CA PRO A 391 -0.35 11.15 23.95
C PRO A 391 0.30 11.19 22.57
N LYS A 392 0.80 12.36 22.16
CA LYS A 392 1.47 12.53 20.87
C LYS A 392 2.96 12.79 21.07
N SER A 393 3.78 12.18 20.24
CA SER A 393 5.19 12.55 20.12
C SER A 393 5.34 13.86 19.35
N PRO A 394 6.52 14.49 19.39
CA PRO A 394 6.88 15.50 18.39
C PRO A 394 6.59 14.99 16.97
N GLY A 395 5.93 15.82 16.16
CA GLY A 395 5.48 15.46 14.81
C GLY A 395 4.12 14.74 14.72
N GLY A 396 3.42 14.54 15.85
CA GLY A 396 2.01 14.11 15.87
C GLY A 396 1.78 12.59 15.76
N ARG A 397 2.81 11.76 15.90
CA ARG A 397 2.67 10.30 16.01
C ARG A 397 2.17 9.91 17.41
N ILE A 398 1.72 8.68 17.60
CA ILE A 398 1.39 8.15 18.94
C ILE A 398 2.65 8.15 19.80
N GLY A 399 2.57 8.83 20.94
CA GLY A 399 3.64 8.97 21.92
C GLY A 399 3.83 7.68 22.71
N VAL A 400 5.04 7.13 22.67
CA VAL A 400 5.41 5.91 23.41
C VAL A 400 6.58 6.15 24.36
N ASP A 401 6.65 5.32 25.41
CA ASP A 401 7.84 5.20 26.28
C ASP A 401 8.94 4.33 25.64
N GLU A 402 10.00 4.09 26.41
CA GLU A 402 11.18 3.32 26.00
C GLU A 402 10.89 1.84 25.71
N TRP A 403 9.74 1.31 26.15
CA TRP A 403 9.28 -0.06 25.91
C TRP A 403 8.21 -0.13 24.81
N LEU A 404 7.99 0.98 24.10
CA LEU A 404 6.99 1.12 23.02
C LEU A 404 5.53 1.05 23.53
N ARG A 405 5.31 1.27 24.83
CA ARG A 405 3.99 1.37 25.45
C ARG A 405 3.50 2.81 25.43
N VAL A 406 2.19 3.02 25.37
CA VAL A 406 1.55 4.33 25.53
C VAL A 406 1.41 4.64 27.03
N PRO A 407 2.13 5.60 27.63
CA PRO A 407 2.27 5.64 29.09
C PRO A 407 1.00 6.00 29.87
N SER A 408 0.05 6.70 29.23
CA SER A 408 -1.21 7.09 29.87
C SER A 408 -2.27 5.98 29.84
N VAL A 409 -2.00 4.86 29.18
CA VAL A 409 -2.96 3.78 28.98
C VAL A 409 -2.27 2.45 29.17
N GLU A 410 -2.71 1.71 30.18
CA GLU A 410 -2.23 0.36 30.40
C GLU A 410 -2.60 -0.52 29.19
N ASP A 411 -1.75 -1.49 28.87
CA ASP A 411 -2.00 -2.50 27.83
C ASP A 411 -1.95 -2.05 26.37
N VAL A 412 -1.73 -0.76 26.10
CA VAL A 412 -1.64 -0.22 24.74
C VAL A 412 -0.19 0.02 24.33
N PHE A 413 0.18 -0.51 23.17
CA PHE A 413 1.49 -0.37 22.55
C PHE A 413 1.34 0.20 21.14
N ALA A 414 2.36 0.91 20.65
CA ALA A 414 2.38 1.41 19.28
C ALA A 414 3.75 1.20 18.62
N VAL A 415 3.74 0.78 17.35
CA VAL A 415 4.97 0.48 16.58
C VAL A 415 4.88 0.91 15.12
N GLY A 416 6.05 1.08 14.50
CA GLY A 416 6.19 1.51 13.12
C GLY A 416 5.94 3.01 12.94
N ASP A 417 5.54 3.40 11.73
CA ASP A 417 5.48 4.82 11.34
C ASP A 417 4.41 5.64 12.11
N CYS A 418 3.45 4.97 12.76
CA CYS A 418 2.45 5.64 13.61
C CYS A 418 2.95 5.97 15.02
N ALA A 419 4.15 5.52 15.41
CA ALA A 419 4.68 5.68 16.76
C ALA A 419 5.92 6.58 16.78
N GLY A 420 6.08 7.32 17.87
CA GLY A 420 7.24 8.14 18.15
C GLY A 420 7.48 8.24 19.66
N PHE A 421 8.75 8.32 20.07
CA PHE A 421 9.07 8.51 21.46
C PHE A 421 8.56 9.85 21.97
N LEU A 422 8.00 9.85 23.17
CA LEU A 422 7.62 11.07 23.86
C LEU A 422 8.84 11.94 24.16
N GLU A 423 8.66 13.26 24.16
CA GLU A 423 9.76 14.21 24.40
C GLU A 423 10.43 13.99 25.77
N GLN A 424 9.65 13.60 26.78
CA GLN A 424 10.13 13.30 28.12
C GLN A 424 11.15 12.15 28.15
N THR A 425 11.12 11.23 27.18
CA THR A 425 12.10 10.13 27.12
C THR A 425 13.47 10.59 26.62
N ARG A 426 13.59 11.81 26.09
CA ARG A 426 14.81 12.37 25.47
C ARG A 426 15.43 11.46 24.39
N ARG A 427 14.61 10.61 23.77
CA ARG A 427 15.02 9.72 22.68
C ARG A 427 14.84 10.44 21.33
N PRO A 428 15.73 10.22 20.36
CA PRO A 428 15.57 10.81 19.03
C PRO A 428 14.35 10.23 18.31
N VAL A 429 13.72 11.05 17.46
CA VAL A 429 12.66 10.58 16.56
C VAL A 429 13.25 9.59 15.56
N LEU A 430 12.71 8.37 15.55
CA LEU A 430 13.14 7.34 14.61
C LEU A 430 12.55 7.59 13.22
N PRO A 431 13.32 7.34 12.15
CA PRO A 431 12.85 7.53 10.77
C PRO A 431 11.76 6.51 10.42
N ALA A 432 10.84 6.90 9.52
CA ALA A 432 9.78 6.04 9.01
C ALA A 432 10.35 4.99 8.03
N LEU A 433 10.91 3.91 8.58
CA LEU A 433 11.58 2.85 7.83
C LEU A 433 11.03 1.48 8.20
N ALA A 434 10.89 0.61 7.19
CA ALA A 434 10.58 -0.81 7.37
C ALA A 434 11.47 -1.50 8.42
N GLN A 435 12.76 -1.15 8.44
CA GLN A 435 13.73 -1.70 9.40
C GLN A 435 13.45 -1.29 10.85
N VAL A 436 12.97 -0.07 11.08
CA VAL A 436 12.56 0.41 12.41
C VAL A 436 11.32 -0.36 12.86
N ALA A 437 10.29 -0.41 12.01
CA ALA A 437 9.04 -1.11 12.29
C ALA A 437 9.26 -2.61 12.56
N GLU A 438 10.08 -3.28 11.75
CA GLU A 438 10.43 -4.69 11.95
C GLU A 438 11.14 -4.90 13.30
N ARG A 439 12.11 -4.05 13.64
CA ARG A 439 12.85 -4.18 14.91
C ARG A 439 11.96 -3.93 16.12
N GLN A 440 11.07 -2.93 16.05
CA GLN A 440 10.06 -2.67 17.08
C GLN A 440 9.11 -3.87 17.25
N GLY A 441 8.59 -4.42 16.15
CA GLY A 441 7.76 -5.63 16.20
C GLY A 441 8.49 -6.83 16.79
N LYS A 442 9.78 -7.04 16.42
CA LYS A 442 10.62 -8.10 17.01
C LYS A 442 10.87 -7.91 18.50
N TYR A 443 11.05 -6.67 18.94
CA TYR A 443 11.21 -6.33 20.35
C TYR A 443 9.94 -6.66 21.14
N LEU A 444 8.78 -6.23 20.64
CA LEU A 444 7.49 -6.54 21.27
C LEU A 444 7.22 -8.04 21.38
N VAL A 445 7.63 -8.86 20.41
CA VAL A 445 7.55 -10.32 20.54
C VAL A 445 8.28 -10.82 21.78
N GLY A 446 9.51 -10.33 22.01
CA GLY A 446 10.27 -10.68 23.20
C GLY A 446 9.57 -10.24 24.49
N LEU A 447 9.00 -9.04 24.48
CA LEU A 447 8.27 -8.48 25.62
C LEU A 447 7.00 -9.29 25.93
N PHE A 448 6.17 -9.54 24.93
CA PHE A 448 4.90 -10.26 25.07
C PHE A 448 5.10 -11.71 25.50
N ASN A 449 6.00 -12.45 24.84
CA ASN A 449 6.16 -13.88 25.12
C ASN A 449 6.95 -14.14 26.40
N LYS A 450 7.91 -13.27 26.78
CA LYS A 450 8.83 -13.56 27.90
C LYS A 450 8.57 -12.77 29.16
N LYS A 451 7.96 -11.59 29.07
CA LYS A 451 7.78 -10.66 30.20
C LYS A 451 6.31 -10.48 30.57
N ILE A 452 5.45 -10.20 29.58
CA ILE A 452 4.02 -9.98 29.82
C ILE A 452 3.25 -11.31 29.96
N GLY A 453 3.62 -12.33 29.20
CA GLY A 453 2.91 -13.63 29.21
C GLY A 453 3.13 -14.47 30.47
N LYS A 454 4.16 -14.18 31.28
CA LYS A 454 4.49 -14.96 32.50
C LYS A 454 3.61 -14.65 33.72
N PRO A 455 3.34 -13.39 34.08
CA PRO A 455 2.68 -13.03 35.34
C PRO A 455 1.15 -13.02 35.15
N ILE A 456 0.53 -14.13 34.70
CA ILE A 456 -0.93 -14.30 34.43
C ILE A 456 -1.32 -14.16 32.93
N GLY A 457 -0.41 -14.45 31.99
CA GLY A 457 -0.76 -14.59 30.56
C GLY A 457 -1.00 -13.28 29.81
N GLY A 458 -0.95 -12.11 30.47
CA GLY A 458 -1.13 -10.80 29.83
C GLY A 458 -2.58 -10.28 29.77
N LYS A 459 -3.43 -10.65 30.75
CA LYS A 459 -4.77 -10.07 30.93
C LYS A 459 -4.77 -8.54 31.10
N ALA A 460 -5.88 -7.88 30.79
CA ALA A 460 -6.04 -6.43 30.96
C ALA A 460 -5.71 -5.95 32.39
N LEU A 461 -5.25 -4.71 32.52
CA LEU A 461 -4.96 -3.97 33.77
C LEU A 461 -3.95 -4.63 34.73
N ASN A 462 -3.18 -5.61 34.24
CA ASN A 462 -2.17 -6.34 35.02
C ASN A 462 -0.74 -5.86 34.76
N MET A 463 -0.55 -4.65 34.20
CA MET A 463 0.77 -4.15 33.79
C MET A 463 1.53 -3.34 34.85
N LYS A 464 0.87 -2.92 35.95
CA LYS A 464 1.46 -2.00 36.94
C LYS A 464 2.73 -2.53 37.62
N ASP A 465 2.83 -3.85 37.83
CA ASP A 465 3.93 -4.48 38.58
C ASP A 465 4.87 -5.34 37.69
N ILE A 466 4.76 -5.25 36.37
CA ILE A 466 5.56 -6.08 35.45
C ILE A 466 6.89 -5.40 35.13
N SER A 467 8.00 -6.05 35.49
CA SER A 467 9.34 -5.65 35.04
C SER A 467 9.54 -5.96 33.54
N LEU A 468 9.52 -4.91 32.72
CA LEU A 468 9.63 -5.01 31.26
C LEU A 468 11.06 -5.28 30.76
N GLY A 469 12.07 -5.20 31.64
CA GLY A 469 13.48 -5.41 31.30
C GLY A 469 14.07 -4.26 30.49
N ASP A 470 15.02 -4.56 29.61
CA ASP A 470 15.78 -3.54 28.88
C ASP A 470 14.92 -2.78 27.85
N PRO A 471 15.12 -1.45 27.72
CA PRO A 471 14.38 -0.61 26.77
C PRO A 471 14.72 -0.94 25.32
N PHE A 472 13.83 -0.55 24.40
CA PHE A 472 14.07 -0.68 22.97
C PHE A 472 15.20 0.25 22.51
N VAL A 473 16.21 -0.33 21.85
CA VAL A 473 17.30 0.40 21.22
C VAL A 473 17.37 0.08 19.74
N TYR A 474 17.16 1.10 18.90
CA TYR A 474 17.31 0.98 17.47
C TYR A 474 18.80 1.02 17.07
N LYS A 475 19.23 0.02 16.30
CA LYS A 475 20.55 -0.01 15.66
C LYS A 475 20.35 -0.07 14.15
N HIS A 476 20.78 0.98 13.44
CA HIS A 476 20.68 1.06 11.99
C HIS A 476 21.63 0.05 11.33
N LEU A 477 21.12 -0.76 10.41
CA LEU A 477 21.90 -1.77 9.66
C LEU A 477 22.52 -1.23 8.36
N GLY A 478 22.27 0.03 8.03
CA GLY A 478 22.55 0.60 6.73
C GLY A 478 21.31 0.73 5.85
N SER A 479 21.54 1.29 4.67
CA SER A 479 20.54 1.65 3.66
C SER A 479 21.00 1.19 2.28
N MET A 480 20.04 0.82 1.44
CA MET A 480 20.29 0.43 0.05
C MET A 480 19.24 1.05 -0.87
N ALA A 481 19.63 1.38 -2.09
CA ALA A 481 18.73 1.88 -3.12
C ALA A 481 19.18 1.40 -4.50
N SER A 482 18.26 0.85 -5.28
CA SER A 482 18.49 0.62 -6.71
C SER A 482 18.45 1.96 -7.48
N VAL A 483 19.29 2.10 -8.50
CA VAL A 483 19.33 3.30 -9.37
C VAL A 483 19.14 2.93 -10.85
N GLY A 484 18.57 1.74 -11.12
CA GLY A 484 18.36 1.22 -12.47
C GLY A 484 19.64 0.68 -13.13
N ARG A 485 19.49 0.08 -14.31
CA ARG A 485 20.55 -0.49 -15.17
C ARG A 485 21.53 -1.40 -14.44
N TYR A 486 21.00 -2.28 -13.58
CA TYR A 486 21.80 -3.22 -12.78
C TYR A 486 22.83 -2.53 -11.86
N LYS A 487 22.51 -1.32 -11.38
CA LYS A 487 23.32 -0.58 -10.41
C LYS A 487 22.49 -0.29 -9.16
N ALA A 488 23.14 -0.37 -8.01
CA ALA A 488 22.56 0.01 -6.73
C ALA A 488 23.60 0.70 -5.85
N LEU A 489 23.14 1.21 -4.72
CA LEU A 489 23.93 1.82 -3.66
C LEU A 489 23.76 0.99 -2.40
N VAL A 490 24.85 0.79 -1.67
CA VAL A 490 24.88 0.15 -0.35
C VAL A 490 25.66 1.08 0.58
N ASP A 491 24.99 1.56 1.62
CA ASP A 491 25.55 2.41 2.65
C ASP A 491 25.40 1.71 4.00
N LEU A 492 26.49 1.19 4.56
CA LEU A 492 26.50 0.46 5.84
C LEU A 492 26.90 1.33 7.02
N ARG A 493 26.88 2.66 6.88
CA ARG A 493 27.12 3.59 7.99
C ARG A 493 25.95 3.51 8.98
N GLN A 494 26.24 3.59 10.29
CA GLN A 494 25.21 3.54 11.33
C GLN A 494 24.54 4.90 11.59
N SER A 495 25.21 5.99 11.25
CA SER A 495 24.72 7.36 11.30
C SER A 495 25.40 8.18 10.19
N LYS A 496 24.94 9.42 9.96
CA LYS A 496 25.50 10.30 8.92
C LYS A 496 27.00 10.55 9.10
N ASP A 497 27.46 10.60 10.35
CA ASP A 497 28.84 10.92 10.72
C ASP A 497 29.69 9.68 11.06
N ALA A 498 29.07 8.49 11.05
CA ALA A 498 29.79 7.24 11.33
C ALA A 498 30.67 6.84 10.14
N LYS A 499 31.88 6.33 10.45
CA LYS A 499 32.69 5.59 9.48
C LYS A 499 31.98 4.27 9.15
N GLY A 500 31.88 3.95 7.87
CA GLY A 500 31.25 2.73 7.39
C GLY A 500 31.56 2.48 5.93
N ILE A 501 31.04 1.37 5.40
CA ILE A 501 31.29 0.94 4.03
C ILE A 501 30.23 1.56 3.12
N SER A 502 30.68 2.31 2.11
CA SER A 502 29.84 2.90 1.06
C SER A 502 30.25 2.32 -0.30
N LEU A 503 29.37 1.59 -0.95
CA LEU A 503 29.63 0.90 -2.22
C LEU A 503 28.57 1.27 -3.25
N ALA A 504 29.00 1.52 -4.48
CA ALA A 504 28.10 1.78 -5.61
C ALA A 504 28.40 0.85 -6.80
N GLY A 505 27.35 0.53 -7.54
CA GLY A 505 27.44 -0.07 -8.86
C GLY A 505 26.91 -1.49 -8.94
N PHE A 506 27.54 -2.33 -9.77
CA PHE A 506 27.02 -3.66 -10.09
C PHE A 506 27.15 -4.65 -8.92
N LEU A 507 28.26 -4.62 -8.18
CA LEU A 507 28.43 -5.45 -7.00
C LEU A 507 27.40 -5.08 -5.92
N SER A 508 27.18 -3.77 -5.71
CA SER A 508 26.10 -3.26 -4.85
C SER A 508 24.72 -3.74 -5.30
N TRP A 509 24.47 -3.86 -6.61
CA TRP A 509 23.21 -4.40 -7.13
C TRP A 509 23.03 -5.88 -6.84
N LEU A 510 24.09 -6.70 -6.91
CA LEU A 510 24.05 -8.10 -6.48
C LEU A 510 23.76 -8.20 -4.98
N ILE A 511 24.39 -7.36 -4.16
CA ILE A 511 24.12 -7.28 -2.71
C ILE A 511 22.67 -6.89 -2.46
N TRP A 512 22.17 -5.84 -3.13
CA TRP A 512 20.78 -5.37 -3.04
C TRP A 512 19.80 -6.51 -3.34
N ARG A 513 19.99 -7.23 -4.46
CA ARG A 513 19.11 -8.36 -4.83
C ARG A 513 19.15 -9.46 -3.80
N SER A 514 20.35 -9.85 -3.36
CA SER A 514 20.55 -10.94 -2.40
C SER A 514 19.90 -10.60 -1.05
N ALA A 515 20.10 -9.37 -0.57
CA ALA A 515 19.52 -8.89 0.67
C ALA A 515 18.00 -8.83 0.60
N TYR A 516 17.41 -8.30 -0.47
CA TYR A 516 15.96 -8.25 -0.57
C TYR A 516 15.33 -9.63 -0.78
N LEU A 517 15.94 -10.50 -1.61
CA LEU A 517 15.49 -11.87 -1.79
C LEU A 517 15.47 -12.64 -0.46
N THR A 518 16.52 -12.53 0.36
CA THR A 518 16.56 -13.20 1.68
C THR A 518 15.58 -12.59 2.69
N ARG A 519 15.23 -11.31 2.55
CA ARG A 519 14.33 -10.60 3.46
C ARG A 519 12.85 -10.73 3.12
N VAL A 520 12.49 -11.14 1.90
CA VAL A 520 11.09 -11.46 1.57
C VAL A 520 10.53 -12.49 2.56
N VAL A 521 9.30 -12.23 3.02
CA VAL A 521 8.68 -12.85 4.21
C VAL A 521 8.52 -14.36 4.09
N SER A 522 8.15 -14.87 2.91
CA SER A 522 7.80 -16.28 2.66
C SER A 522 8.67 -16.89 1.55
N TRP A 523 8.93 -18.20 1.64
CA TRP A 523 9.66 -18.94 0.60
C TRP A 523 8.98 -18.88 -0.77
N ARG A 524 7.64 -18.90 -0.79
CA ARG A 524 6.86 -18.72 -2.02
C ARG A 524 7.18 -17.40 -2.69
N ASN A 525 7.13 -16.29 -1.96
CA ASN A 525 7.40 -14.97 -2.55
C ASN A 525 8.88 -14.83 -2.94
N ARG A 526 9.81 -15.46 -2.21
CA ARG A 526 11.22 -15.54 -2.65
C ARG A 526 11.35 -16.23 -4.00
N PHE A 527 10.68 -17.36 -4.18
CA PHE A 527 10.65 -18.06 -5.45
C PHE A 527 10.04 -17.20 -6.56
N TYR A 528 8.89 -16.57 -6.32
CA TYR A 528 8.26 -15.67 -7.30
C TYR A 528 9.15 -14.48 -7.65
N VAL A 529 9.82 -13.85 -6.68
CA VAL A 529 10.76 -12.76 -6.96
C VAL A 529 11.92 -13.27 -7.82
N ALA A 530 12.52 -14.41 -7.49
CA ALA A 530 13.62 -14.97 -8.27
C ALA A 530 13.20 -15.35 -9.70
N VAL A 531 12.03 -15.97 -9.88
CA VAL A 531 11.48 -16.33 -11.18
C VAL A 531 11.18 -15.08 -12.01
N ASN A 532 10.46 -14.10 -11.46
CA ASN A 532 10.15 -12.86 -12.17
C ASN A 532 11.43 -12.13 -12.59
N TRP A 533 12.42 -12.09 -11.71
CA TRP A 533 13.71 -11.52 -12.01
C TRP A 533 14.46 -12.23 -13.14
N ALA A 534 14.34 -13.55 -13.23
CA ALA A 534 14.91 -14.34 -14.32
C ALA A 534 14.11 -14.16 -15.63
N THR A 535 12.78 -14.21 -15.56
CA THR A 535 11.92 -14.03 -16.73
C THR A 535 12.04 -12.62 -17.31
N THR A 536 12.06 -11.57 -16.47
CA THR A 536 12.32 -10.20 -16.94
C THR A 536 13.71 -10.00 -17.53
N LEU A 537 14.70 -10.77 -17.06
CA LEU A 537 16.04 -10.72 -17.64
C LEU A 537 16.05 -11.34 -19.05
N VAL A 538 15.39 -12.50 -19.22
CA VAL A 538 15.41 -13.29 -20.47
C VAL A 538 14.41 -12.78 -21.51
N PHE A 539 13.17 -12.49 -21.10
CA PHE A 539 12.04 -12.19 -21.99
C PHE A 539 11.62 -10.72 -21.99
N GLY A 540 12.18 -9.89 -21.10
CA GLY A 540 11.71 -8.52 -20.89
C GLY A 540 10.49 -8.47 -19.98
N ARG A 541 9.92 -7.27 -19.82
CA ARG A 541 8.78 -7.05 -18.91
C ARG A 541 7.45 -7.41 -19.56
N ASP A 542 6.51 -7.89 -18.77
CA ASP A 542 5.13 -8.03 -19.22
C ASP A 542 4.48 -6.64 -19.28
N ASN A 543 4.06 -6.21 -20.47
CA ASN A 543 3.45 -4.89 -20.70
C ASN A 543 1.95 -4.99 -20.97
N SER A 544 1.34 -6.14 -20.67
CA SER A 544 -0.09 -6.36 -20.79
C SER A 544 -0.84 -5.41 -19.85
N ARG A 545 -1.79 -4.66 -20.40
CA ARG A 545 -2.72 -3.87 -19.59
C ARG A 545 -3.89 -4.76 -19.18
N ILE A 546 -4.05 -4.95 -17.88
CA ILE A 546 -5.16 -5.71 -17.28
C ILE A 546 -6.06 -4.73 -16.50
N GLY A 547 -7.35 -4.70 -16.84
CA GLY A 547 -8.34 -3.73 -16.32
C GLY A 547 -8.30 -2.38 -17.03
#